data_AF-A0AAV8TKC4-F1
#
_entry.id   AF-A0AAV8TKC4-F1
#
_cell.length_a   1.000
_cell.length_b   1.000
_cell.length_c   1.000
_cell.angle_alpha   90.00
_cell.angle_beta   90.00
_cell.angle_gamma   90.00
#
_symmetry.space_group_name_H-M   'P 1'
#
loop_
_entity.id
_entity.type
_entity.pdbx_description
1 polymer ?
#
loop_
_entity_poly.entity_id
_entity_poly.type
_entity_poly.pdbx_seq_one_letter_code
_entity_poly.pdbx_strand_id
1 'polypeptide(L)'
;MGVLIEESKEAEKTTGQATYRIARGIHDKTVESDLPPTHPIKLGLALNFSVFYYEIMNSLERACHLAKQAFDEAISELDTLSE
;
A
#
# COMPACT_ATOMS: atom_id res chain seq x y z
N MET A 1 0.17 18.25 27.22
CA MET A 1 0.89 18.10 25.94
C MET A 1 0.60 16.76 25.25
N GLY A 2 0.50 15.64 25.97
CA GLY A 2 0.22 14.31 25.36
C GLY A 2 -1.13 14.17 24.65
N VAL A 3 -2.22 14.72 25.22
CA VAL A 3 -3.58 14.61 24.64
C VAL A 3 -3.70 15.30 23.27
N LEU A 4 -3.06 16.46 23.09
CA LEU A 4 -3.03 17.18 21.81
C LEU A 4 -2.28 16.41 20.71
N ILE A 5 -1.26 15.64 21.07
CA ILE A 5 -0.50 14.81 20.13
C ILE A 5 -1.31 13.58 19.71
N GLU A 6 -2.07 12.98 20.63
CA GLU A 6 -2.96 11.85 20.30
C GLU A 6 -4.16 12.29 19.46
N GLU A 7 -4.80 13.43 19.75
CA GLU A 7 -5.87 13.96 18.90
C GLU A 7 -5.39 14.31 17.48
N SER A 8 -4.17 14.82 17.34
CA SER A 8 -3.57 15.10 16.03
C SER A 8 -3.34 13.81 15.23
N LYS A 9 -2.86 12.74 15.88
CA LYS A 9 -2.70 11.42 15.25
C LYS A 9 -4.03 10.77 14.85
N GLU A 10 -5.07 10.88 15.69
CA GLU A 10 -6.39 10.33 15.36
C GLU A 10 -7.08 11.13 14.24
N ALA A 11 -6.87 12.44 14.18
CA ALA A 11 -7.32 13.30 13.07
C ALA A 11 -6.57 13.01 11.76
N GLU A 12 -5.26 12.75 11.81
CA GLU A 12 -4.46 12.28 10.66
C GLU A 12 -4.93 10.92 10.16
N LYS A 13 -5.30 10.02 11.07
CA LYS A 13 -5.89 8.71 10.75
C LYS A 13 -7.27 8.84 10.10
N THR A 14 -8.13 9.75 10.59
CA THR A 14 -9.48 9.98 10.04
C THR A 14 -9.43 10.63 8.65
N THR A 15 -8.55 11.62 8.47
CA THR A 15 -8.29 12.26 7.16
C THR A 15 -7.62 11.27 6.20
N GLY A 16 -6.63 10.52 6.70
CA GLY A 16 -5.96 9.43 6.00
C GLY A 16 -6.93 8.35 5.53
N GLN A 17 -7.96 8.01 6.31
CA GLN A 17 -8.99 7.05 5.94
C GLN A 17 -9.85 7.51 4.74
N ALA A 18 -10.18 8.80 4.64
CA ALA A 18 -10.95 9.31 3.51
C ALA A 18 -10.15 9.21 2.20
N THR A 19 -8.88 9.65 2.22
CA THR A 19 -7.93 9.52 1.11
C THR A 19 -7.65 8.05 0.78
N TYR A 20 -7.55 7.20 1.81
CA TYR A 20 -7.37 5.75 1.66
C TYR A 20 -8.51 5.09 0.92
N ARG A 21 -9.78 5.48 1.11
CA ARG A 21 -10.89 4.88 0.34
C ARG A 21 -10.73 5.11 -1.16
N ILE A 22 -10.31 6.30 -1.56
CA ILE A 22 -10.07 6.64 -2.97
C ILE A 22 -8.84 5.88 -3.47
N ALA A 23 -7.74 5.96 -2.73
CA ALA A 23 -6.51 5.26 -3.08
C ALA A 23 -6.72 3.74 -3.15
N ARG A 24 -7.58 3.16 -2.29
CA ARG A 24 -7.88 1.73 -2.24
C ARG A 24 -8.68 1.32 -3.45
N GLY A 25 -9.66 2.13 -3.85
CA GLY A 25 -10.36 1.92 -5.11
C GLY A 25 -9.43 1.98 -6.34
N ILE A 26 -8.37 2.79 -6.30
CA ILE A 26 -7.35 2.84 -7.36
C ILE A 26 -6.43 1.61 -7.28
N HIS A 27 -6.00 1.22 -6.08
CA HIS A 27 -5.22 0.02 -5.83
C HIS A 27 -5.95 -1.22 -6.32
N ASP A 28 -7.19 -1.43 -5.89
CA ASP A 28 -7.99 -2.60 -6.25
C ASP A 28 -8.20 -2.66 -7.77
N LYS A 29 -8.49 -1.53 -8.42
CA LYS A 29 -8.55 -1.45 -9.89
C LYS A 29 -7.23 -1.74 -10.58
N THR A 30 -6.09 -1.41 -9.95
CA THR A 30 -4.75 -1.65 -10.51
C THR A 30 -4.33 -3.11 -10.28
N VAL A 31 -4.74 -3.71 -9.16
CA VAL A 31 -4.62 -5.15 -8.92
C VAL A 31 -5.45 -5.92 -9.94
N GLU A 32 -6.68 -5.48 -10.21
CA GLU A 32 -7.57 -6.01 -11.24
C GLU A 32 -7.14 -5.66 -12.68
N SER A 33 -6.21 -4.72 -12.87
CA SER A 33 -5.70 -4.38 -14.19
C SER A 33 -4.79 -5.48 -14.74
N ASP A 34 -4.82 -5.68 -16.06
CA ASP A 34 -3.94 -6.60 -16.81
C ASP A 34 -2.45 -6.19 -16.79
N LEU A 35 -2.05 -5.28 -15.88
CA LEU A 35 -0.65 -4.97 -15.67
C LEU A 35 0.05 -6.15 -14.97
N PRO A 36 1.21 -6.60 -15.48
CA PRO A 36 1.94 -7.68 -14.84
C PRO A 36 2.41 -7.25 -13.43
N PRO A 37 2.58 -8.18 -12.48
CA PRO A 37 3.08 -7.90 -11.13
C PRO A 37 4.44 -7.17 -11.12
N THR A 38 5.26 -7.38 -12.14
CA THR A 38 6.55 -6.71 -12.34
C THR A 38 6.42 -5.27 -12.86
N HIS A 39 5.23 -4.84 -13.26
CA HIS A 39 5.03 -3.51 -13.82
C HIS A 39 5.33 -2.43 -12.78
N PRO A 40 6.24 -1.47 -13.05
CA PRO A 40 6.70 -0.49 -12.06
C PRO A 40 5.57 0.31 -11.41
N ILE A 41 4.49 0.61 -12.14
CA ILE A 41 3.31 1.30 -11.59
C ILE A 41 2.57 0.44 -10.57
N LYS A 42 2.37 -0.87 -10.84
CA LYS A 42 1.64 -1.79 -9.97
C LYS A 42 2.43 -2.04 -8.68
N LEU A 43 3.73 -2.31 -8.83
CA LEU A 43 4.63 -2.49 -7.69
C LEU A 43 4.75 -1.20 -6.84
N GLY A 44 4.96 -0.05 -7.48
CA GLY A 44 5.04 1.23 -6.78
C GLY A 44 3.77 1.59 -6.00
N LEU A 45 2.59 1.29 -6.55
CA LEU A 45 1.31 1.48 -5.86
C LEU A 45 1.17 0.56 -4.64
N ALA A 46 1.51 -0.73 -4.78
CA ALA A 46 1.47 -1.67 -3.66
C ALA A 46 2.43 -1.25 -2.52
N LEU A 47 3.64 -0.80 -2.87
CA LEU A 47 4.62 -0.31 -1.90
C LEU A 47 4.15 0.97 -1.20
N ASN A 48 3.61 1.94 -1.94
CA ASN A 48 3.03 3.15 -1.35
C ASN A 48 1.88 2.83 -0.38
N PHE A 49 1.06 1.84 -0.71
CA PHE A 49 0.02 1.34 0.20
C PHE A 49 0.58 0.69 1.46
N SER A 50 1.71 -0.01 1.36
CA SER A 50 2.37 -0.60 2.52
C SER A 50 2.85 0.48 3.50
N VAL A 51 3.43 1.58 2.98
CA VAL A 51 3.87 2.73 3.79
C VAL A 51 2.67 3.37 4.49
N PHE A 52 1.53 3.52 3.81
CA PHE A 52 0.31 4.02 4.43
C PHE A 52 -0.15 3.14 5.61
N TYR A 53 -0.15 1.82 5.45
CA TYR A 53 -0.52 0.91 6.55
C TYR A 53 0.41 1.04 7.74
N TYR A 54 1.70 1.25 7.51
CA TYR A 54 2.69 1.40 8.55
C TYR A 54 2.59 2.76 9.26
N GLU A 55 2.66 3.86 8.51
CA GLU A 55 2.79 5.21 9.06
C GLU A 55 1.46 5.79 9.55
N ILE A 56 0.36 5.52 8.85
CA ILE A 56 -0.93 6.18 9.10
C ILE A 56 -1.89 5.28 9.87
N MET A 57 -1.96 3.99 9.50
CA MET A 57 -2.86 3.04 10.17
C MET A 57 -2.21 2.34 11.36
N ASN A 58 -0.92 2.58 11.61
CA ASN A 58 -0.12 1.94 12.66
C ASN A 58 -0.26 0.41 12.66
N SER A 59 -0.35 -0.17 11.46
CA SER A 59 -0.60 -1.59 11.22
C SER A 59 0.59 -2.21 10.48
N LEU A 60 1.65 -2.46 11.23
CA LEU A 60 2.88 -3.07 10.72
C LEU A 60 2.63 -4.41 10.02
N GLU A 61 1.79 -5.27 10.61
CA GLU A 61 1.49 -6.58 10.06
C GLU A 61 0.90 -6.49 8.65
N ARG A 62 -0.06 -5.59 8.43
CA ARG A 62 -0.69 -5.38 7.11
C ARG A 62 0.30 -4.76 6.11
N ALA A 63 1.12 -3.82 6.56
CA ALA A 63 2.16 -3.22 5.73
C ALA A 63 3.14 -4.28 5.22
N CYS A 64 3.69 -5.10 6.13
CA CYS A 64 4.62 -6.16 5.79
C CYS A 64 3.98 -7.21 4.89
N HIS A 65 2.74 -7.62 5.17
CA HIS A 65 2.04 -8.60 4.36
C HIS A 65 1.84 -8.10 2.93
N LEU A 66 1.36 -6.87 2.76
CA LEU A 66 1.13 -6.29 1.44
C LEU A 66 2.44 -6.13 0.64
N ALA A 67 3.49 -5.59 1.27
CA ALA A 67 4.78 -5.43 0.61
C ALA A 67 5.36 -6.78 0.20
N LYS A 68 5.31 -7.77 1.10
CA LYS A 68 5.80 -9.12 0.82
C LYS A 68 5.04 -9.77 -0.33
N GLN A 69 3.70 -9.71 -0.30
CA GLN A 69 2.89 -10.30 -1.37
C GLN A 69 3.21 -9.67 -2.73
N ALA A 70 3.29 -8.33 -2.80
CA ALA A 70 3.62 -7.65 -4.05
C ALA A 70 5.02 -8.00 -4.57
N PHE A 71 6.00 -8.18 -3.67
CA PHE A 71 7.33 -8.65 -4.04
C PHE A 71 7.34 -10.10 -4.49
N ASP A 72 6.68 -11.01 -3.78
CA ASP A 72 6.63 -12.43 -4.10
C ASP A 72 5.95 -12.66 -5.47
N GLU A 73 4.86 -11.93 -5.75
CA GLU A 73 4.18 -11.93 -7.06
C GLU A 73 5.10 -11.39 -8.17
N ALA A 74 5.79 -10.27 -7.94
CA ALA A 74 6.73 -9.72 -8.91
C ALA A 74 7.90 -10.67 -9.19
N ILE A 75 8.47 -11.31 -8.16
CA ILE A 75 9.57 -12.28 -8.30
C ILE A 75 9.09 -13.51 -9.09
N SER A 76 7.89 -14.01 -8.82
CA SER A 76 7.35 -15.18 -9.51
C SER A 76 7.17 -14.97 -11.02
N GLU A 77 6.99 -13.72 -11.45
CA GLU A 77 6.91 -13.37 -12.88
C GLU A 77 8.21 -12.78 -13.44
N LEU A 78 9.20 -12.50 -12.60
CA LEU A 78 10.48 -11.94 -13.03
C LEU A 78 11.25 -12.89 -13.96
N ASP A 79 11.16 -14.20 -13.72
CA ASP A 79 11.76 -15.24 -14.58
C ASP A 79 11.12 -15.30 -15.99
N THR A 80 9.96 -14.66 -16.18
CA THR A 80 9.25 -14.62 -17.47
C THR A 80 9.53 -13.37 -18.29
N LEU A 81 10.22 -12.38 -17.71
CA LEU A 81 10.70 -11.20 -18.43
C LEU A 81 12.01 -11.54 -19.15
N SER A 82 11.95 -11.67 -20.47
CA SER A 82 13.18 -11.59 -21.29
C SER A 82 13.81 -10.21 -21.12
N GLU A 83 15.13 -10.19 -20.93
CA GLU A 83 16.00 -9.01 -20.78
C GLU A 83 15.81 -7.95 -21.88
#